data_AF-A0A1Z8Y0Z4-F1
#
_entry.id   AF-A0A1Z8Y0Z4-F1
#
_cell.length_a   1.000
_cell.length_b   1.000
_cell.length_c   1.000
_cell.angle_alpha   90.00
_cell.angle_beta   90.00
_cell.angle_gamma   90.00
#
_symmetry.space_group_name_H-M   'P 1'
#
loop_
_entity.id
_entity.type
_entity.pdbx_description
1 polymer ?
#
loop_
_entity_poly.entity_id
_entity_poly.type
_entity_poly.pdbx_seq_one_letter_code
_entity_poly.pdbx_strand_id
1 'polypeptide(L)'
;MNSSNAQYTVSRNNEQFGPYDFEQLKQYVTEGKVLNDDLVFDGSNWVHVGQIVSSPKPSLNVPLAAPRNMTPSPQQYNQQQAVNFMPLLAPMFSSQAWIRFLSVLGFIGTVINCIITLISLVHLLAGKGDLIYFFGNLISALLFFYPSYLLWSYANTIIQLRSGFQLGALKKAIEIQARVWKFYGILALVFVILIILIFLLGYLEVLNFSNSELNFTT
;
A
#
# COMPACT_ATOMS: atom_id res chain seq x y z
N MET A 1 45.18 -19.27 17.71
CA MET A 1 44.64 -17.90 17.92
C MET A 1 43.30 -17.85 17.18
N ASN A 2 42.19 -18.04 17.89
CA ASN A 2 40.86 -18.16 17.28
C ASN A 2 40.16 -16.80 17.30
N SER A 3 40.25 -16.06 16.20
CA SER A 3 39.39 -14.91 15.92
C SER A 3 38.01 -15.46 15.55
N SER A 4 37.03 -15.34 16.43
CA SER A 4 35.63 -15.66 16.13
C SER A 4 35.12 -14.71 15.03
N ASN A 5 35.01 -15.22 13.80
CA ASN A 5 34.49 -14.51 12.61
C ASN A 5 32.98 -14.26 12.74
N ALA A 6 32.57 -13.39 13.66
CA ALA A 6 31.22 -12.83 13.62
C ALA A 6 31.17 -11.83 12.45
N GLN A 7 30.35 -12.15 11.44
CA GLN A 7 30.14 -11.29 10.29
C GLN A 7 28.87 -10.47 10.49
N TYR A 8 29.00 -9.16 10.27
CA TYR A 8 27.98 -8.16 10.54
C TYR A 8 27.48 -7.54 9.23
N THR A 9 26.16 -7.52 9.02
CA THR A 9 25.56 -6.83 7.85
C THR A 9 24.80 -5.60 8.32
N VAL A 10 25.17 -4.42 7.83
CA VAL A 10 24.55 -3.14 8.23
C VAL A 10 23.44 -2.77 7.25
N SER A 11 22.31 -2.28 7.76
CA SER A 11 21.19 -1.78 6.98
C SER A 11 21.03 -0.27 7.20
N ARG A 12 21.10 0.49 6.10
CA ARG A 12 20.94 1.95 6.10
C ARG A 12 20.22 2.39 4.83
N ASN A 13 19.21 3.26 4.96
CA ASN A 13 18.42 3.78 3.83
C ASN A 13 17.81 2.70 2.90
N ASN A 14 17.44 1.53 3.45
CA ASN A 14 16.97 0.34 2.73
C ASN A 14 18.01 -0.38 1.86
N GLU A 15 19.29 -0.03 1.98
CA GLU A 15 20.40 -0.77 1.37
C GLU A 15 21.18 -1.55 2.44
N GLN A 16 21.68 -2.73 2.07
CA GLN A 16 22.45 -3.62 2.95
C GLN A 16 23.92 -3.59 2.55
N PHE A 17 24.79 -3.43 3.55
CA PHE A 17 26.22 -3.27 3.39
C PHE A 17 26.96 -4.30 4.26
N GLY A 18 27.99 -4.93 3.70
CA GLY A 18 28.78 -5.97 4.38
C GLY A 18 28.94 -7.23 3.53
N PRO A 19 29.34 -8.35 4.15
CA PRO A 19 29.60 -8.53 5.59
C PRO A 19 30.88 -7.83 6.06
N TYR A 20 30.82 -7.25 7.25
CA TYR A 20 31.95 -6.61 7.95
C TYR A 20 32.36 -7.41 9.19
N ASP A 21 33.62 -7.38 9.57
CA ASP A 21 34.04 -7.81 10.90
C ASP A 21 33.80 -6.72 11.96
N PHE A 22 34.01 -7.04 13.24
CA PHE A 22 33.77 -6.10 14.34
C PHE A 22 34.68 -4.86 14.28
N GLU A 23 35.93 -5.02 13.85
CA GLU A 23 36.90 -3.91 13.79
C GLU A 23 36.55 -2.96 12.64
N GLN A 24 36.16 -3.49 11.48
CA GLN A 24 35.64 -2.74 10.34
C GLN A 24 34.37 -1.98 10.71
N LEU A 25 33.45 -2.62 11.43
CA LEU A 25 32.21 -1.99 11.89
C LEU A 25 32.51 -0.80 12.82
N LYS A 26 33.40 -0.98 13.80
CA LYS A 26 33.82 0.07 14.73
C LYS A 26 34.53 1.22 14.01
N GLN A 27 35.35 0.91 13.01
CA GLN A 27 36.01 1.91 12.20
C GLN A 27 34.98 2.76 11.42
N TYR A 28 33.99 2.12 10.77
CA TYR A 28 32.97 2.86 10.01
C TYR A 28 32.03 3.71 10.87
N VAL A 29 31.80 3.31 12.12
CA VAL A 29 31.10 4.16 13.11
C VAL A 29 31.94 5.39 13.46
N THR A 30 33.23 5.18 13.68
CA THR A 30 34.17 6.27 14.00
C THR A 30 34.31 7.26 12.83
N GLU A 31 34.28 6.77 11.60
CA GLU A 31 34.30 7.57 10.37
C GLU A 31 32.96 8.27 10.06
N GLY A 32 31.90 8.01 10.83
CA GLY A 32 30.55 8.55 10.60
C GLY A 32 29.82 7.93 9.39
N LYS A 33 30.42 6.92 8.74
CA LYS A 33 29.82 6.17 7.62
C LYS A 33 28.71 5.23 8.08
N VAL A 34 28.71 4.86 9.36
CA VAL A 34 27.66 4.11 10.05
C VAL A 34 27.30 4.89 11.32
N LEU A 35 26.02 4.94 11.67
CA LEU A 35 25.49 5.69 12.81
C LEU A 35 25.13 4.66 13.89
N ASN A 36 25.19 5.08 15.15
CA ASN A 36 24.85 4.22 16.28
C ASN A 36 23.41 3.68 16.21
N ASP A 37 22.51 4.44 15.58
CA ASP A 37 21.11 4.07 15.39
C ASP A 37 20.87 3.14 14.19
N ASP A 38 21.87 2.89 13.34
CA ASP A 38 21.72 1.95 12.24
C ASP A 38 21.54 0.52 12.75
N LEU A 39 20.88 -0.31 11.95
CA LEU A 39 20.68 -1.72 12.25
C LEU A 39 21.82 -2.56 11.68
N VAL A 40 22.29 -3.51 12.47
CA VAL A 40 23.31 -4.49 12.10
C VAL A 40 22.85 -5.89 12.44
N PHE A 41 22.99 -6.81 11.50
CA PHE A 41 22.66 -8.22 11.67
C PHE A 41 23.86 -8.97 12.27
N ASP A 42 23.71 -9.55 13.46
CA ASP A 42 24.79 -10.25 14.19
C ASP A 42 24.93 -11.74 13.85
N GLY A 43 24.25 -12.18 12.79
CA GLY A 43 24.12 -13.59 12.40
C GLY A 43 22.84 -14.26 12.91
N SER A 44 22.18 -13.66 13.91
CA SER A 44 20.93 -14.18 14.47
C SER A 44 19.82 -13.12 14.54
N ASN A 45 20.15 -11.87 14.88
CA ASN A 45 19.18 -10.79 15.06
C ASN A 45 19.69 -9.46 14.48
N TRP A 46 18.74 -8.59 14.12
CA TRP A 46 19.02 -7.18 13.83
C TRP A 46 19.09 -6.41 15.14
N VAL A 47 20.24 -5.80 15.42
CA VAL A 47 20.51 -5.01 16.62
C VAL A 47 21.07 -3.64 16.23
N HIS A 48 21.00 -2.66 17.12
CA HIS A 48 21.59 -1.35 16.82
C HIS A 48 23.11 -1.41 16.89
N VAL A 49 23.77 -0.72 15.96
CA VAL A 49 25.24 -0.66 15.91
C VAL A 49 25.82 -0.17 17.23
N GLY A 50 25.20 0.82 17.87
CA GLY A 50 25.62 1.33 19.18
C GLY A 50 25.61 0.26 20.28
N GLN A 51 24.74 -0.74 20.20
CA GLN A 51 24.67 -1.84 21.19
C GLN A 51 25.84 -2.81 21.03
N ILE A 52 26.28 -3.07 19.80
CA ILE A 52 27.43 -3.95 19.51
C ILE A 52 28.74 -3.27 19.90
N VAL A 53 28.91 -2.00 19.53
CA VAL A 53 30.16 -1.26 19.77
C VAL A 53 30.35 -0.96 21.27
N SER A 54 29.27 -0.78 22.03
CA SER A 54 29.32 -0.45 23.46
C SER A 54 29.40 -1.68 24.38
N SER A 55 29.12 -2.89 23.88
CA SER A 55 29.14 -4.12 24.70
C SER A 55 29.62 -5.31 23.85
N PRO A 56 30.94 -5.56 23.80
CA PRO A 56 31.46 -6.78 23.21
C PRO A 56 30.87 -7.99 23.93
N LYS A 57 30.27 -8.94 23.21
CA LYS A 57 29.81 -10.22 23.78
C LYS A 57 30.99 -10.87 24.53
N PRO A 58 30.91 -11.11 25.85
CA PRO A 58 31.97 -11.79 26.57
C PRO A 58 32.10 -13.23 26.08
N SER A 59 33.33 -13.65 25.76
CA SER A 59 33.66 -15.04 25.50
C SER A 59 33.20 -15.94 26.65
N LEU A 60 32.48 -17.01 26.32
CA LEU A 60 32.06 -18.07 27.22
C LEU A 60 33.28 -18.72 27.92
N ASN A 61 33.54 -18.34 29.18
CA ASN A 61 34.13 -19.20 30.21
C ASN A 61 34.32 -18.45 31.54
N VAL A 62 33.43 -18.62 32.53
CA VAL A 62 33.77 -18.75 33.97
C VAL A 62 32.59 -19.43 34.72
N PRO A 63 32.81 -20.46 35.57
CA PRO A 63 31.81 -20.98 36.51
C PRO A 63 31.92 -20.37 37.93
N LEU A 64 30.81 -20.48 38.69
CA LEU A 64 30.57 -20.24 40.15
C LEU A 64 29.91 -18.92 40.62
N ALA A 65 28.61 -19.05 40.92
CA ALA A 65 27.87 -18.70 42.16
C ALA A 65 27.95 -17.30 42.81
N ALA A 66 26.83 -16.55 42.77
CA ALA A 66 26.35 -15.58 43.79
C ALA A 66 24.81 -15.32 43.61
N PRO A 67 24.07 -14.78 44.62
CA PRO A 67 22.67 -15.12 44.88
C PRO A 67 21.61 -14.49 43.97
N ARG A 68 20.51 -15.24 43.78
CA ARG A 68 19.31 -14.87 43.02
C ARG A 68 18.54 -13.73 43.71
N ASN A 69 18.82 -12.48 43.34
CA ASN A 69 17.80 -11.43 43.35
C ASN A 69 17.28 -11.29 41.91
N MET A 70 16.08 -11.80 41.67
CA MET A 70 15.38 -11.66 40.39
C MET A 70 14.83 -10.23 40.27
N THR A 71 15.70 -9.29 39.94
CA THR A 71 15.29 -8.03 39.31
C THR A 71 15.06 -8.37 37.83
N PRO A 72 13.87 -8.14 37.25
CA PRO A 72 13.69 -8.35 35.82
C PRO A 72 14.68 -7.46 35.06
N SER A 73 15.59 -8.09 34.34
CA SER A 73 16.58 -7.41 33.52
C SER A 73 15.88 -6.50 32.49
N PRO A 74 16.40 -5.29 32.19
CA PRO A 74 15.89 -4.42 31.12
C PRO A 74 15.86 -5.11 29.74
N GLN A 75 16.59 -6.22 29.59
CA GLN A 75 16.62 -7.05 28.37
C GLN A 75 15.31 -7.80 28.12
N GLN A 76 14.52 -8.15 29.15
CA GLN A 76 13.20 -8.79 28.93
C GLN A 76 12.14 -7.81 28.43
N TYR A 77 12.21 -6.54 28.83
CA TYR A 77 11.27 -5.50 28.36
C TYR A 77 11.43 -5.22 26.86
N ASN A 78 12.68 -5.26 26.35
CA ASN A 78 12.99 -4.98 24.95
C ASN A 78 12.89 -6.22 24.02
N GLN A 79 13.00 -7.44 24.54
CA GLN A 79 12.83 -8.66 23.73
C GLN A 79 11.37 -9.03 23.45
N GLN A 80 10.41 -8.46 24.20
CA GLN A 80 8.97 -8.70 24.02
C GLN A 80 8.28 -7.69 23.10
N GLN A 81 8.99 -6.67 22.60
CA GLN A 81 8.46 -5.63 21.72
C GLN A 81 8.95 -5.74 20.26
N ALA A 82 9.27 -6.95 19.79
CA ALA A 82 9.07 -7.22 18.37
C ALA A 82 7.57 -7.13 18.12
N VAL A 83 7.09 -5.93 17.73
CA VAL A 83 5.66 -5.69 17.45
C VAL A 83 5.24 -6.74 16.43
N ASN A 84 4.45 -7.71 16.89
CA ASN A 84 3.91 -8.71 16.01
C ASN A 84 2.85 -8.03 15.15
N PHE A 85 3.20 -7.66 13.93
CA PHE A 85 2.29 -6.99 13.00
C PHE A 85 1.28 -7.95 12.37
N MET A 86 1.40 -9.27 12.56
CA MET A 86 0.50 -10.23 11.90
C MET A 86 -0.98 -10.04 12.24
N PRO A 87 -1.38 -9.80 13.50
CA PRO A 87 -2.77 -9.46 13.82
C PRO A 87 -3.26 -8.19 13.12
N LEU A 88 -2.38 -7.20 12.89
CA LEU A 88 -2.72 -5.96 12.19
C LEU A 88 -2.87 -6.16 10.68
N LEU A 89 -2.11 -7.09 10.09
CA LEU A 89 -2.16 -7.39 8.66
C LEU A 89 -3.18 -8.47 8.29
N ALA A 90 -3.66 -9.26 9.25
CA ALA A 90 -4.61 -10.35 9.01
C ALA A 90 -5.85 -9.91 8.21
N PRO A 91 -6.49 -8.75 8.49
CA PRO A 91 -7.62 -8.26 7.68
C PRO A 91 -7.23 -7.91 6.24
N MET A 92 -6.01 -7.41 6.03
CA MET A 92 -5.52 -7.09 4.70
C MET A 92 -5.29 -8.37 3.89
N PHE A 93 -4.77 -9.42 4.52
CA PHE A 93 -4.61 -10.72 3.87
C PHE A 93 -5.93 -11.44 3.59
N SER A 94 -6.94 -11.30 4.46
CA SER A 94 -8.25 -11.93 4.25
C SER A 94 -9.02 -11.31 3.07
N SER A 95 -8.86 -10.00 2.86
CA SER A 95 -9.52 -9.30 1.75
C SER A 95 -8.87 -9.56 0.39
N GLN A 96 -7.65 -10.11 0.34
CA GLN A 96 -6.87 -10.26 -0.89
C GLN A 96 -7.61 -11.03 -2.01
N ALA A 97 -8.24 -12.17 -1.68
CA ALA A 97 -8.95 -12.98 -2.67
C ALA A 97 -10.15 -12.23 -3.27
N TRP A 98 -10.90 -11.52 -2.43
CA TRP A 98 -12.02 -10.67 -2.86
C TRP A 98 -11.56 -9.51 -3.74
N ILE A 99 -10.47 -8.84 -3.37
CA ILE A 99 -9.89 -7.75 -4.17
C ILE A 99 -9.48 -8.23 -5.56
N ARG A 100 -8.86 -9.41 -5.66
CA ARG A 100 -8.50 -10.03 -6.94
C ARG A 100 -9.72 -10.34 -7.78
N PHE A 101 -10.72 -10.96 -7.16
CA PHE A 101 -11.96 -11.29 -7.84
C PHE A 101 -12.64 -10.04 -8.41
N LEU A 102 -12.78 -8.98 -7.61
CA LEU A 102 -13.36 -7.71 -8.05
C LEU A 102 -12.55 -7.04 -9.17
N SER A 103 -11.22 -7.12 -9.11
CA SER A 103 -10.35 -6.63 -10.18
C SER A 103 -10.62 -7.35 -11.51
N VAL A 104 -10.71 -8.68 -11.48
CA VAL A 104 -11.01 -9.50 -12.67
C VAL A 104 -12.39 -9.17 -13.22
N LEU A 105 -13.41 -9.06 -12.37
CA LEU A 105 -14.76 -8.67 -12.79
C LEU A 105 -14.77 -7.30 -13.48
N GLY A 106 -14.06 -6.31 -12.94
CA GLY A 106 -14.04 -5.00 -13.57
C GLY A 106 -13.25 -4.99 -14.89
N PHE A 107 -12.19 -5.80 -15.05
CA PHE A 107 -11.55 -6.00 -16.35
C PHE A 107 -12.49 -6.63 -17.38
N ILE A 108 -13.30 -7.62 -16.98
CA ILE A 108 -14.35 -8.17 -17.86
C ILE A 108 -15.32 -7.06 -18.26
N GLY A 109 -15.75 -6.23 -17.30
CA GLY A 109 -16.57 -5.05 -17.57
C GLY A 109 -15.93 -4.08 -18.56
N THR A 110 -14.62 -3.82 -18.45
CA THR A 110 -13.86 -3.01 -19.42
C THR A 110 -13.90 -3.62 -20.81
N VAL A 111 -13.65 -4.94 -20.95
CA VAL A 111 -13.67 -5.62 -22.26
C VAL A 111 -15.05 -5.50 -22.90
N ILE A 112 -16.12 -5.72 -22.15
CA ILE A 112 -17.49 -5.55 -22.63
C ILE A 112 -17.73 -4.10 -23.09
N ASN A 113 -17.33 -3.10 -22.30
CA ASN A 113 -17.45 -1.69 -22.67
C ASN A 113 -16.64 -1.34 -23.93
N CYS A 114 -15.45 -1.92 -24.10
CA CYS A 114 -14.65 -1.73 -25.31
C CYS A 114 -15.37 -2.27 -26.55
N ILE A 115 -15.99 -3.45 -26.45
CA ILE A 115 -16.79 -4.02 -27.56
C ILE A 115 -17.98 -3.10 -27.89
N ILE A 116 -18.71 -2.64 -26.88
CA ILE A 116 -19.83 -1.70 -27.07
C ILE A 116 -19.34 -0.39 -27.72
N THR A 117 -18.18 0.12 -27.30
CA THR A 117 -17.56 1.33 -27.86
C THR A 117 -17.15 1.13 -29.34
N LEU A 118 -16.66 -0.06 -29.69
CA LEU A 118 -16.35 -0.38 -31.09
C LEU A 118 -17.62 -0.48 -31.94
N ILE A 119 -18.69 -1.09 -31.41
CA ILE A 119 -19.99 -1.15 -32.08
C ILE A 119 -20.55 0.26 -32.27
N SER A 120 -20.50 1.11 -31.25
CA SER A 120 -20.99 2.50 -31.36
C SER A 120 -20.15 3.34 -32.33
N LEU A 121 -18.84 3.09 -32.43
CA LEU A 121 -17.99 3.70 -33.46
C LEU A 121 -18.45 3.32 -34.87
N VAL A 122 -18.76 2.04 -35.12
CA VAL A 122 -19.27 1.61 -36.43
C VAL A 122 -20.58 2.31 -36.79
N HIS A 123 -21.51 2.43 -35.82
CA HIS A 123 -22.76 3.16 -36.02
C HIS A 123 -22.51 4.65 -36.31
N LEU A 124 -21.58 5.27 -35.59
CA LEU A 124 -21.20 6.67 -35.79
C LEU A 124 -20.64 6.91 -37.20
N LEU A 125 -19.71 6.06 -37.66
CA LEU A 125 -19.14 6.15 -39.00
C LEU A 125 -20.16 5.88 -40.12
N ALA A 126 -21.20 5.08 -39.83
CA ALA A 126 -22.31 4.85 -40.75
C ALA A 126 -23.37 5.97 -40.76
N GLY A 127 -23.17 7.05 -40.00
CA GLY A 127 -24.12 8.18 -39.90
C GLY A 127 -25.38 7.88 -39.09
N LYS A 128 -25.40 6.78 -38.33
CA LYS A 128 -26.54 6.34 -37.50
C LYS A 128 -26.26 6.44 -36.00
N GLY A 129 -25.04 6.80 -35.61
CA GLY A 129 -24.58 6.85 -34.23
C GLY A 129 -24.67 8.24 -33.62
N ASP A 130 -24.77 8.27 -32.29
CA ASP A 130 -24.73 9.49 -31.49
C ASP A 130 -23.32 9.67 -30.89
N LEU A 131 -22.75 10.87 -31.06
CA LEU A 131 -21.46 11.24 -30.49
C LEU A 131 -21.48 11.17 -28.96
N ILE A 132 -22.57 11.58 -28.32
CA ILE A 132 -22.69 11.56 -26.86
C ILE A 132 -22.64 10.11 -26.38
N TYR A 133 -23.38 9.21 -27.04
CA TYR A 133 -23.32 7.79 -26.73
C TYR A 133 -21.93 7.19 -26.93
N PHE A 134 -21.24 7.51 -28.04
CA PHE A 134 -19.88 7.01 -28.30
C PHE A 134 -18.88 7.47 -27.21
N PHE A 135 -18.80 8.78 -26.96
CA PHE A 135 -17.86 9.31 -25.97
C PHE A 135 -18.25 8.91 -24.54
N GLY A 136 -19.54 8.76 -24.23
CA GLY A 136 -20.01 8.24 -22.95
C GLY A 136 -19.53 6.82 -22.68
N ASN A 137 -19.60 5.93 -23.68
CA ASN A 137 -19.06 4.57 -23.57
C ASN A 137 -17.54 4.55 -23.44
N LEU A 138 -16.82 5.44 -24.14
CA LEU A 138 -15.37 5.56 -24.01
C LEU A 138 -14.96 5.97 -22.59
N ILE A 139 -15.63 6.97 -22.02
CA ILE A 139 -15.40 7.41 -20.63
C ILE A 139 -15.75 6.26 -19.67
N SER A 140 -16.88 5.59 -19.87
CA SER A 140 -17.27 4.41 -19.07
C SER A 140 -16.19 3.34 -19.07
N ALA A 141 -15.64 2.97 -20.22
CA ALA A 141 -14.57 1.98 -20.32
C ALA A 141 -13.36 2.34 -19.44
N LEU A 142 -12.95 3.61 -19.43
CA LEU A 142 -11.87 4.12 -18.57
C LEU A 142 -12.24 4.06 -17.08
N LEU A 143 -13.48 4.39 -16.74
CA LEU A 143 -13.99 4.33 -15.37
C LEU A 143 -14.05 2.90 -14.82
N PHE A 144 -14.27 1.90 -15.67
CA PHE A 144 -14.13 0.49 -15.27
C PHE A 144 -12.66 0.06 -15.18
N PHE A 145 -11.83 0.46 -16.14
CA PHE A 145 -10.45 -0.01 -16.23
C PHE A 145 -9.57 0.45 -15.07
N TYR A 146 -9.60 1.74 -14.76
CA TYR A 146 -8.69 2.33 -13.77
C TYR A 146 -8.83 1.73 -12.34
N PRO A 147 -10.03 1.61 -11.73
CA PRO A 147 -10.16 0.98 -10.42
C PRO A 147 -9.80 -0.51 -10.46
N SER A 148 -10.12 -1.22 -11.53
CA SER A 148 -9.72 -2.63 -11.70
C SER A 148 -8.20 -2.81 -11.70
N TYR A 149 -7.49 -1.91 -12.37
CA TYR A 149 -6.03 -1.88 -12.35
C TYR A 149 -5.48 -1.58 -10.94
N LEU A 150 -6.07 -0.62 -10.21
CA LEU A 150 -5.65 -0.33 -8.83
C LEU A 150 -5.87 -1.53 -7.91
N LEU A 151 -7.02 -2.21 -8.01
CA LEU A 151 -7.34 -3.41 -7.22
C LEU A 151 -6.38 -4.56 -7.56
N TRP A 152 -6.04 -4.75 -8.84
CA TRP A 152 -5.04 -5.73 -9.28
C TRP A 152 -3.68 -5.47 -8.63
N SER A 153 -3.20 -4.22 -8.73
CA SER A 153 -1.93 -3.78 -8.18
C SER A 153 -1.88 -3.93 -6.66
N TYR A 154 -2.99 -3.62 -5.98
CA TYR A 154 -3.12 -3.78 -4.53
C TYR A 154 -2.99 -5.25 -4.13
N ALA A 155 -3.75 -6.13 -4.76
CA ALA A 155 -3.71 -7.56 -4.45
C ALA A 155 -2.32 -8.18 -4.67
N ASN A 156 -1.60 -7.78 -5.71
CA ASN A 156 -0.24 -8.27 -5.96
C ASN A 156 0.75 -7.75 -4.90
N THR A 157 0.56 -6.54 -4.40
CA THR A 157 1.39 -5.97 -3.33
C THR A 157 1.17 -6.73 -2.01
N ILE A 158 -0.06 -7.13 -1.71
CA ILE A 158 -0.38 -7.95 -0.52
C ILE A 158 0.34 -9.31 -0.56
N ILE A 159 0.47 -9.93 -1.73
CA ILE A 159 1.22 -11.19 -1.90
C ILE A 159 2.70 -10.99 -1.60
N GLN A 160 3.30 -9.94 -2.15
CA GLN A 160 4.71 -9.61 -1.89
C GLN A 160 4.97 -9.38 -0.40
N LEU A 161 4.02 -8.72 0.27
CA LEU A 161 4.10 -8.54 1.72
C LEU A 161 4.00 -9.87 2.48
N ARG A 162 3.14 -10.80 2.06
CA ARG A 162 2.99 -12.13 2.68
C ARG A 162 4.22 -13.01 2.49
N SER A 163 4.91 -12.93 1.34
CA SER A 163 6.03 -13.84 1.02
C SER A 163 7.33 -13.55 1.77
N GLY A 164 7.50 -12.35 2.34
CA GLY A 164 8.76 -12.00 3.00
C GLY A 164 8.73 -10.78 3.91
N PHE A 165 7.55 -10.35 4.37
CA PHE A 165 7.31 -9.17 5.21
C PHE A 165 8.30 -8.02 4.96
N GLN A 166 8.03 -7.24 3.90
CA GLN A 166 8.85 -6.08 3.55
C GLN A 166 8.10 -4.79 3.89
N LEU A 167 8.71 -3.93 4.73
CA LEU A 167 8.13 -2.61 5.08
C LEU A 167 7.83 -1.76 3.82
N GLY A 168 8.65 -1.88 2.78
CA GLY A 168 8.39 -1.25 1.48
C GLY A 168 7.10 -1.72 0.81
N ALA A 169 6.81 -3.03 0.86
CA ALA A 169 5.57 -3.60 0.34
C ALA A 169 4.35 -3.16 1.17
N LEU A 170 4.49 -3.04 2.50
CA LEU A 170 3.45 -2.51 3.37
C LEU A 170 3.13 -1.04 3.03
N LYS A 171 4.15 -0.20 2.92
CA LYS A 171 3.99 1.22 2.53
C LYS A 171 3.26 1.31 1.19
N LYS A 172 3.70 0.55 0.19
CA LYS A 172 3.07 0.51 -1.14
C LYS A 172 1.61 0.06 -1.07
N ALA A 173 1.29 -0.94 -0.26
CA ALA A 173 -0.08 -1.43 -0.08
C ALA A 173 -0.99 -0.31 0.46
N ILE A 174 -0.56 0.39 1.51
CA ILE A 174 -1.29 1.53 2.11
C ILE A 174 -1.47 2.66 1.09
N GLU A 175 -0.42 2.99 0.32
CA GLU A 175 -0.50 4.02 -0.73
C GLU A 175 -1.50 3.67 -1.83
N ILE A 176 -1.58 2.40 -2.24
CA ILE A 176 -2.56 1.95 -3.24
C ILE A 176 -3.97 1.96 -2.64
N GLN A 177 -4.13 1.50 -1.40
CA GLN A 177 -5.41 1.58 -0.69
C GLN A 177 -5.93 3.02 -0.62
N ALA A 178 -5.08 3.99 -0.29
CA ALA A 178 -5.44 5.40 -0.28
C ALA A 178 -5.84 5.92 -1.68
N ARG A 179 -5.15 5.47 -2.74
CA ARG A 179 -5.50 5.83 -4.14
C ARG A 179 -6.86 5.29 -4.57
N VAL A 180 -7.22 4.07 -4.16
CA VAL A 180 -8.55 3.50 -4.42
C VAL A 180 -9.64 4.37 -3.80
N TRP A 181 -9.49 4.74 -2.52
CA TRP A 181 -10.47 5.60 -1.85
C TRP A 181 -10.58 7.00 -2.44
N LYS A 182 -9.45 7.60 -2.84
CA LYS A 182 -9.46 8.89 -3.55
C LYS A 182 -10.24 8.79 -4.86
N PHE A 183 -10.04 7.73 -5.63
CA PHE A 183 -10.77 7.52 -6.87
C PHE A 183 -12.28 7.41 -6.64
N TYR A 184 -12.73 6.55 -5.73
CA TYR A 184 -14.16 6.42 -5.41
C TYR A 184 -14.75 7.70 -4.79
N GLY A 185 -13.98 8.43 -3.99
CA GLY A 185 -14.39 9.72 -3.45
C GLY A 185 -14.61 10.77 -4.55
N ILE A 186 -13.70 10.86 -5.52
CA ILE A 186 -13.85 11.72 -6.69
C ILE A 186 -15.08 11.31 -7.51
N LEU A 187 -15.24 10.02 -7.79
CA LEU A 187 -16.42 9.52 -8.52
C LEU A 187 -17.72 9.86 -7.80
N ALA A 188 -17.81 9.59 -6.50
CA ALA A 188 -18.99 9.89 -5.71
C ALA A 188 -19.33 11.39 -5.78
N LEU A 189 -18.34 12.26 -5.66
CA LEU A 189 -18.52 13.72 -5.80
C LEU A 189 -19.07 14.10 -7.18
N VAL A 190 -18.49 13.54 -8.25
CA VAL A 190 -18.98 13.78 -9.63
C VAL A 190 -20.43 13.34 -9.77
N PHE A 191 -20.80 12.15 -9.27
CA PHE A 191 -22.19 11.66 -9.32
C PHE A 191 -23.14 12.55 -8.53
N VAL A 192 -22.76 13.01 -7.34
CA VAL A 192 -23.59 13.92 -6.54
C VAL A 192 -23.85 15.23 -7.30
N ILE A 193 -22.82 15.82 -7.91
CA ILE A 193 -22.97 17.03 -8.72
C ILE A 193 -23.91 16.79 -9.90
N LEU A 194 -23.72 15.70 -10.65
CA LEU A 194 -24.57 15.37 -11.79
C LEU A 194 -26.03 15.17 -11.38
N ILE A 195 -26.28 14.47 -10.27
CA ILE A 195 -27.63 14.26 -9.73
C ILE A 195 -28.27 15.61 -9.39
N ILE A 196 -27.55 16.50 -8.68
CA ILE A 196 -28.06 17.84 -8.34
C ILE A 196 -28.41 18.63 -9.61
N LEU A 197 -27.55 18.61 -10.62
CA LEU A 197 -27.80 19.30 -11.89
C LEU A 197 -29.03 18.75 -12.60
N ILE A 198 -29.20 17.43 -12.66
CA ILE A 198 -30.39 16.80 -13.27
C ILE A 198 -31.66 17.21 -12.52
N PHE A 199 -31.64 17.21 -11.18
CA PHE A 199 -32.77 17.66 -10.38
C PHE A 199 -33.10 19.14 -10.61
N LEU A 200 -32.08 20.01 -10.70
CA LEU A 200 -32.29 21.43 -10.97
C LEU A 200 -32.87 21.66 -12.36
N LEU A 201 -32.36 20.97 -13.39
CA LEU A 201 -32.90 21.08 -14.75
C LEU A 201 -34.35 20.60 -14.82
N GLY A 202 -34.65 19.43 -14.24
CA GLY A 202 -36.03 18.93 -14.18
C GLY A 202 -36.96 19.85 -13.41
N TYR A 203 -36.49 20.44 -12.31
CA TYR A 203 -37.28 21.42 -11.55
C TYR A 203 -37.58 22.69 -12.37
N LEU A 204 -36.60 23.21 -13.12
CA LEU A 204 -36.78 24.37 -13.99
C LEU A 204 -37.76 24.09 -15.13
N GLU A 205 -37.73 22.89 -15.72
CA GLU A 205 -38.69 22.48 -16.74
C GLU A 205 -40.12 22.44 -16.20
N VAL A 206 -40.32 21.88 -15.01
CA VAL A 206 -41.64 21.84 -14.35
C VAL A 206 -42.16 23.25 -14.06
N LEU A 207 -41.31 24.16 -13.59
CA LEU A 207 -41.69 25.56 -13.37
C LEU A 207 -42.08 26.26 -14.68
N ASN A 208 -41.29 26.05 -15.75
CA ASN A 208 -41.57 26.65 -17.05
C ASN A 208 -42.91 26.15 -17.62
N PHE A 209 -43.18 24.86 -17.48
CA PHE A 209 -44.46 24.25 -17.86
C PHE A 209 -45.64 24.88 -17.08
N SER A 210 -45.53 24.98 -15.75
CA SER A 210 -46.57 25.58 -14.90
C SER A 210 -46.89 27.03 -15.27
N ASN A 211 -45.86 27.84 -15.57
CA ASN A 211 -46.04 29.22 -16.01
C ASN A 211 -46.72 29.33 -17.39
N SER A 212 -46.48 28.37 -18.28
CA SER A 212 -47.10 28.36 -19.60
C SER A 212 -48.62 28.11 -19.54
N GLU A 213 -49.08 27.18 -18.70
CA GLU A 213 -50.51 26.88 -18.47
C GLU A 213 -51.28 28.10 -17.95
N LEU A 214 -50.69 28.87 -17.01
CA LEU A 214 -51.32 30.06 -16.44
C LEU A 214 -51.60 31.14 -17.50
N ASN A 215 -50.71 31.32 -18.48
CA ASN A 215 -50.84 32.35 -19.51
C ASN A 215 -51.94 32.06 -20.56
N PHE A 216 -52.43 30.81 -20.69
CA PHE A 216 -53.52 30.48 -21.62
C PHE A 216 -54.92 30.72 -21.05
N THR A 217 -55.02 31.06 -19.76
CA THR A 217 -56.30 31.20 -19.04
C THR A 217 -56.74 32.65 -18.79
N THR A 218 -55.94 33.63 -19.25
CA THR A 218 -56.23 35.08 -19.22
C THR A 218 -56.47 35.61 -20.62
#